data_AF-A0A1Y6G2I2-F1
#
_entry.id   AF-A0A1Y6G2I2-F1
#
_cell.length_a   1.000
_cell.length_b   1.000
_cell.length_c   1.000
_cell.angle_alpha   90.00
_cell.angle_beta   90.00
_cell.angle_gamma   90.00
#
_symmetry.space_group_name_H-M   'P 1'
#
loop_
_entity.id
_entity.type
_entity.pdbx_description
1 polymer ?
#
loop_
_entity_poly.entity_id
_entity_poly.type
_entity_poly.pdbx_seq_one_letter_code
_entity_poly.pdbx_strand_id
1 'polypeptide(L)'
;MSAHEIKKIAVLTSGGDAPGMNAALRAVVLAAEHYGLQVLAFRHGYKGLLENDAVPLVAQDVLHILQYSGTIIKSARCPEFKTDEAAKKAAENLQNNDIDALVVIGGDGSFRGAEHLSHHWNGQIIGVPGTIDNDLYGTDATIGFATAVSIAMDALDKIRDTAEAMDRVFIVEVMGREAGFIGLSSTMASGAERMILPELQREKPLTIAALVKHIERVKKVRGESSYVMVLSEHQWPGGAVALAEQLEAEYHLPCRPCLLGHIQRGGSPAAADRILAAQLGVYAIELALQGETLVMSGIQGNKAVATPLPDTWQIDKPLDPNLVHIQHRVFNPVKKNGDAELSAKNSVTNVA
;
A
#
# COMPACT_ATOMS: atom_id res chain seq x y z
N MET A 1 30.18 -14.65 22.92
CA MET A 1 29.66 -15.44 21.80
C MET A 1 30.08 -14.70 20.54
N SER A 2 30.90 -15.29 19.68
CA SER A 2 31.23 -14.65 18.40
C SER A 2 29.94 -14.47 17.60
N ALA A 3 29.67 -13.26 17.11
CA ALA A 3 28.54 -13.02 16.22
C ALA A 3 28.63 -14.00 15.04
N HIS A 4 27.54 -14.71 14.74
CA HIS A 4 27.47 -15.57 13.56
C HIS A 4 27.66 -14.69 12.33
N GLU A 5 28.68 -14.98 11.53
CA GLU A 5 28.94 -14.27 10.29
C GLU A 5 27.94 -14.71 9.23
N ILE A 6 27.16 -13.78 8.65
CA ILE A 6 26.25 -14.06 7.54
C ILE A 6 27.08 -14.26 6.26
N LYS A 7 26.82 -15.36 5.55
CA LYS A 7 27.45 -15.66 4.24
C LYS A 7 26.42 -15.89 3.15
N LYS A 8 25.24 -16.39 3.50
CA LYS A 8 24.20 -16.72 2.53
C LYS A 8 22.83 -16.29 3.02
N ILE A 9 22.15 -15.53 2.17
CA ILE A 9 20.79 -15.07 2.43
C ILE A 9 19.79 -15.75 1.49
N ALA A 10 18.57 -15.87 1.97
CA ALA A 10 17.42 -16.20 1.16
C ALA A 10 16.55 -14.96 0.92
N VAL A 11 15.85 -14.91 -0.20
CA VAL A 11 14.82 -13.89 -0.48
C VAL A 11 13.56 -14.53 -1.03
N LEU A 12 12.40 -14.04 -0.61
CA LEU A 12 11.12 -14.41 -1.21
C LEU A 12 10.19 -13.21 -1.33
N THR A 13 9.30 -13.25 -2.31
CA THR A 13 8.18 -12.31 -2.45
C THR A 13 6.88 -13.03 -2.15
N SER A 14 6.07 -12.48 -1.25
CA SER A 14 4.84 -13.11 -0.75
C SER A 14 3.70 -12.10 -0.67
N GLY A 15 2.46 -12.60 -0.70
CA GLY A 15 1.26 -11.76 -0.64
C GLY A 15 0.78 -11.27 -2.00
N GLY A 16 -0.05 -10.22 -1.98
CA GLY A 16 -0.55 -9.59 -3.20
C GLY A 16 0.57 -8.85 -3.93
N ASP A 17 0.57 -8.92 -5.26
CA ASP A 17 1.58 -8.26 -6.06
C ASP A 17 1.53 -6.73 -5.92
N ALA A 18 2.70 -6.08 -5.91
CA ALA A 18 2.85 -4.64 -5.76
C ALA A 18 3.93 -4.10 -6.71
N PRO A 19 3.66 -3.02 -7.47
CA PRO A 19 4.67 -2.42 -8.35
C PRO A 19 5.90 -1.97 -7.57
N GLY A 20 7.06 -2.56 -7.87
CA GLY A 20 8.32 -2.27 -7.18
C GLY A 20 8.90 -3.45 -6.40
N MET A 21 8.19 -4.59 -6.29
CA MET A 21 8.78 -5.82 -5.73
C MET A 21 10.04 -6.27 -6.49
N ASN A 22 10.06 -6.16 -7.82
CA ASN A 22 11.28 -6.34 -8.62
C ASN A 22 12.41 -5.35 -8.26
N ALA A 23 12.07 -4.11 -7.95
CA ALA A 23 13.05 -3.11 -7.53
C ALA A 23 13.66 -3.45 -6.16
N ALA A 24 12.84 -3.96 -5.24
CA ALA A 24 13.27 -4.43 -3.92
C ALA A 24 14.17 -5.65 -4.04
N LEU A 25 13.75 -6.66 -4.82
CA LEU A 25 14.54 -7.85 -5.11
C LEU A 25 15.90 -7.48 -5.71
N ARG A 26 15.92 -6.57 -6.70
CA ARG A 26 17.16 -6.06 -7.29
C ARG A 26 18.05 -5.43 -6.23
N ALA A 27 17.51 -4.59 -5.36
CA ALA A 27 18.27 -3.91 -4.32
C ALA A 27 18.88 -4.90 -3.32
N VAL A 28 18.11 -5.90 -2.88
CA VAL A 28 18.56 -7.00 -2.02
C VAL A 28 19.71 -7.77 -2.67
N VAL A 29 19.56 -8.17 -3.95
CA VAL A 29 20.59 -8.95 -4.67
C VAL A 29 21.88 -8.14 -4.85
N LEU A 30 21.78 -6.88 -5.26
CA LEU A 30 22.96 -6.03 -5.48
C LEU A 30 23.67 -5.66 -4.17
N ALA A 31 22.91 -5.40 -3.10
CA ALA A 31 23.49 -5.14 -1.78
C ALA A 31 24.18 -6.40 -1.25
N ALA A 32 23.56 -7.57 -1.36
CA ALA A 32 24.17 -8.84 -0.99
C ALA A 32 25.50 -9.07 -1.73
N GLU A 33 25.54 -8.88 -3.05
CA GLU A 33 26.77 -9.00 -3.84
C GLU A 33 27.84 -7.99 -3.39
N HIS A 34 27.45 -6.73 -3.12
CA HIS A 34 28.36 -5.70 -2.61
C HIS A 34 29.02 -6.08 -1.28
N TYR A 35 28.27 -6.73 -0.38
CA TYR A 35 28.78 -7.22 0.91
C TYR A 35 29.34 -8.65 0.86
N GLY A 36 29.47 -9.25 -0.33
CA GLY A 36 30.05 -10.59 -0.50
C GLY A 36 29.16 -11.75 -0.05
N LEU A 37 27.84 -11.53 0.04
CA LEU A 37 26.85 -12.54 0.42
C LEU A 37 26.32 -13.29 -0.81
N GLN A 38 26.05 -14.58 -0.65
CA GLN A 38 25.33 -15.38 -1.64
C GLN A 38 23.82 -15.20 -1.50
N VAL A 39 23.09 -15.19 -2.62
CA VAL A 39 21.62 -15.05 -2.60
C VAL A 39 20.94 -16.27 -3.20
N LEU A 40 19.98 -16.81 -2.47
CA LEU A 40 19.07 -17.86 -2.93
C LEU A 40 17.62 -17.33 -2.90
N ALA A 41 16.94 -17.31 -4.03
CA ALA A 41 15.54 -16.92 -4.08
C ALA A 41 14.61 -18.12 -4.02
N PHE A 42 13.63 -18.09 -3.12
CA PHE A 42 12.52 -19.04 -3.13
C PHE A 42 11.38 -18.48 -3.96
N ARG A 43 11.02 -19.19 -5.03
CA ARG A 43 9.98 -18.75 -5.94
C ARG A 43 8.59 -18.95 -5.32
N HIS A 44 7.58 -18.22 -5.78
CA HIS A 44 6.20 -18.40 -5.30
C HIS A 44 6.03 -18.23 -3.77
N GLY A 45 6.87 -17.40 -3.14
CA GLY A 45 6.79 -17.09 -1.71
C GLY A 45 6.99 -18.31 -0.81
N TYR A 46 6.18 -18.42 0.25
CA TYR A 46 6.25 -19.53 1.19
C TYR A 46 5.99 -20.90 0.56
N LYS A 47 5.24 -20.95 -0.55
CA LYS A 47 5.01 -22.21 -1.26
C LYS A 47 6.33 -22.80 -1.79
N GLY A 48 7.14 -22.00 -2.49
CA GLY A 48 8.43 -22.49 -2.96
C GLY A 48 9.42 -22.72 -1.83
N LEU A 49 9.29 -22.01 -0.70
CA LEU A 49 10.06 -22.35 0.50
C LEU A 49 9.74 -23.76 1.03
N LEU A 50 8.47 -24.17 1.05
CA LEU A 50 8.05 -25.52 1.45
C LEU A 50 8.45 -26.60 0.42
N GLU A 51 8.38 -26.26 -0.86
CA GLU A 51 8.70 -27.17 -1.98
C GLU A 51 10.20 -27.21 -2.29
N ASN A 52 11.00 -26.35 -1.64
CA ASN A 52 12.41 -26.11 -1.95
C ASN A 52 12.64 -25.68 -3.42
N ASP A 53 11.70 -24.91 -4.00
CA ASP A 53 11.81 -24.27 -5.31
C ASP A 53 12.72 -23.04 -5.21
N ALA A 54 14.02 -23.32 -5.09
CA ALA A 54 15.07 -22.36 -4.84
C ALA A 54 15.93 -22.14 -6.10
N VAL A 55 16.24 -20.88 -6.41
CA VAL A 55 17.12 -20.51 -7.52
C VAL A 55 18.21 -19.54 -7.03
N PRO A 56 19.49 -19.77 -7.35
CA PRO A 56 20.52 -18.78 -7.05
C PRO A 56 20.25 -17.51 -7.86
N LEU A 57 20.52 -16.36 -7.26
CA LEU A 57 20.47 -15.07 -7.96
C LEU A 57 21.83 -14.37 -7.85
N VAL A 58 22.29 -13.83 -8.98
CA VAL A 58 23.44 -12.93 -9.07
C VAL A 58 23.00 -11.60 -9.67
N ALA A 59 23.88 -10.59 -9.65
CA ALA A 59 23.54 -9.26 -10.18
C ALA A 59 23.07 -9.25 -11.63
N GLN A 60 23.55 -10.20 -12.45
CA GLN A 60 23.15 -10.35 -13.85
C GLN A 60 21.66 -10.73 -13.99
N ASP A 61 21.10 -11.50 -13.04
CA ASP A 61 19.72 -11.98 -13.08
C ASP A 61 18.70 -10.87 -12.76
N VAL A 62 19.15 -9.79 -12.13
CA VAL A 62 18.32 -8.63 -11.76
C VAL A 62 18.60 -7.39 -12.63
N LEU A 63 19.27 -7.57 -13.76
CA LEU A 63 19.43 -6.53 -14.77
C LEU A 63 18.09 -6.27 -15.47
N HIS A 64 17.81 -5.00 -15.75
CA HIS A 64 16.63 -4.56 -16.52
C HIS A 64 15.27 -5.01 -15.96
N ILE A 65 15.14 -5.29 -14.66
CA ILE A 65 13.84 -5.64 -14.05
C ILE A 65 13.12 -4.46 -13.38
N LEU A 66 13.81 -3.33 -13.20
CA LEU A 66 13.35 -2.18 -12.40
C LEU A 66 12.03 -1.57 -12.92
N GLN A 67 11.82 -1.59 -14.23
CA GLN A 67 10.66 -1.00 -14.90
C GLN A 67 9.42 -1.91 -14.93
N TYR A 68 9.58 -3.19 -14.62
CA TYR A 68 8.48 -4.15 -14.65
C TYR A 68 7.77 -4.21 -13.31
N SER A 69 6.44 -4.11 -13.34
CA SER A 69 5.64 -4.52 -12.19
C SER A 69 5.87 -5.99 -11.89
N GLY A 70 5.40 -6.42 -10.74
CA GLY A 70 5.49 -7.80 -10.37
C GLY A 70 6.77 -8.18 -9.67
N THR A 71 6.96 -9.49 -9.63
CA THR A 71 8.15 -10.16 -9.12
C THR A 71 8.57 -11.26 -10.10
N ILE A 72 9.84 -11.25 -10.53
CA ILE A 72 10.41 -12.30 -11.39
C ILE A 72 10.45 -13.66 -10.69
N ILE A 73 10.51 -13.67 -9.35
CA ILE A 73 10.49 -14.90 -8.53
C ILE A 73 9.06 -15.34 -8.17
N LYS A 74 8.03 -14.61 -8.61
CA LYS A 74 6.60 -14.90 -8.39
C LYS A 74 6.19 -14.81 -6.91
N SER A 75 4.88 -14.69 -6.69
CA SER A 75 4.26 -14.73 -5.37
C SER A 75 3.10 -15.73 -5.40
N ALA A 76 2.84 -16.40 -4.28
CA ALA A 76 1.67 -17.24 -4.11
C ALA A 76 1.12 -17.16 -2.68
N ARG A 77 -0.20 -17.26 -2.54
CA ARG A 77 -0.81 -17.51 -1.24
C ARG A 77 -0.51 -18.95 -0.82
N CYS A 78 -0.14 -19.14 0.45
CA CYS A 78 0.15 -20.46 1.02
C CYS A 78 -0.61 -20.64 2.34
N PRO A 79 -1.89 -21.05 2.32
CA PRO A 79 -2.66 -21.31 3.53
C PRO A 79 -2.07 -22.42 4.41
N GLU A 80 -1.40 -23.40 3.78
CA GLU A 80 -0.69 -24.49 4.44
C GLU A 80 0.39 -23.99 5.39
N PHE A 81 1.02 -22.85 5.09
CA PHE A 81 2.07 -22.27 5.93
C PHE A 81 1.62 -21.84 7.33
N LYS A 82 0.31 -21.90 7.63
CA LYS A 82 -0.22 -21.64 8.97
C LYS A 82 0.00 -22.81 9.94
N THR A 83 0.42 -23.98 9.48
CA THR A 83 0.65 -25.15 10.33
C THR A 83 2.10 -25.23 10.81
N ASP A 84 2.31 -25.72 12.02
CA ASP A 84 3.67 -25.89 12.58
C ASP A 84 4.47 -26.92 11.78
N GLU A 85 3.82 -27.93 11.18
CA GLU A 85 4.47 -28.90 10.31
C GLU A 85 5.08 -28.21 9.08
N ALA A 86 4.33 -27.27 8.47
CA ALA A 86 4.82 -26.50 7.33
C ALA A 86 5.97 -25.58 7.75
N ALA A 87 5.85 -24.87 8.87
CA ALA A 87 6.90 -23.99 9.36
C ALA A 87 8.20 -24.75 9.71
N LYS A 88 8.10 -25.92 10.33
CA LYS A 88 9.26 -26.82 10.57
C LYS A 88 9.90 -27.28 9.27
N LYS A 89 9.11 -27.70 8.27
CA LYS A 89 9.62 -28.10 6.96
C LYS A 89 10.35 -26.95 6.25
N ALA A 90 9.82 -25.72 6.35
CA ALA A 90 10.50 -24.54 5.82
C ALA A 90 11.80 -24.24 6.55
N ALA A 91 11.83 -24.36 7.89
CA ALA A 91 13.04 -24.22 8.67
C ALA A 91 14.12 -25.24 8.27
N GLU A 92 13.72 -26.51 8.06
CA GLU A 92 14.60 -27.58 7.54
C GLU A 92 15.14 -27.23 6.17
N ASN A 93 14.30 -26.73 5.24
CA ASN A 93 14.76 -26.32 3.92
C ASN A 93 15.75 -25.14 3.99
N LEU A 94 15.57 -24.17 4.87
CA LEU A 94 16.54 -23.09 5.08
C LEU A 94 17.87 -23.62 5.62
N GLN A 95 17.82 -24.53 6.59
CA GLN A 95 19.02 -25.17 7.16
C GLN A 95 19.76 -26.02 6.11
N ASN A 96 19.03 -26.83 5.34
CA ASN A 96 19.61 -27.68 4.28
C ASN A 96 20.25 -26.88 3.13
N ASN A 97 19.86 -25.61 2.98
CA ASN A 97 20.45 -24.70 1.99
C ASN A 97 21.52 -23.79 2.61
N ASP A 98 21.92 -24.00 3.86
CA ASP A 98 22.89 -23.18 4.60
C ASP A 98 22.52 -21.68 4.61
N ILE A 99 21.23 -21.37 4.80
CA ILE A 99 20.76 -19.98 4.86
C ILE A 99 20.97 -19.42 6.28
N ASP A 100 21.57 -18.24 6.35
CA ASP A 100 21.80 -17.51 7.61
C ASP A 100 20.69 -16.48 7.88
N ALA A 101 20.19 -15.83 6.83
CA ALA A 101 19.14 -14.81 6.93
C ALA A 101 18.11 -14.91 5.80
N LEU A 102 16.85 -14.61 6.09
CA LEU A 102 15.74 -14.59 5.15
C LEU A 102 15.17 -13.17 5.03
N VAL A 103 15.15 -12.65 3.81
CA VAL A 103 14.47 -11.40 3.46
C VAL A 103 13.09 -11.71 2.89
N VAL A 104 12.05 -11.20 3.54
CA VAL A 104 10.65 -11.37 3.14
C VAL A 104 10.12 -10.05 2.57
N ILE A 105 9.89 -10.00 1.26
CA ILE A 105 9.27 -8.87 0.58
C ILE A 105 7.75 -9.12 0.50
N GLY A 106 6.95 -8.35 1.21
CA GLY A 106 5.49 -8.55 1.23
C GLY A 106 4.73 -7.63 2.18
N GLY A 107 3.47 -7.97 2.45
CA GLY A 107 2.59 -7.23 3.36
C GLY A 107 2.36 -7.95 4.70
N ASP A 108 1.32 -7.54 5.44
CA ASP A 108 0.96 -8.06 6.77
C ASP A 108 0.97 -9.60 6.85
N GLY A 109 0.22 -10.27 5.96
CA GLY A 109 0.13 -11.73 5.97
C GLY A 109 1.46 -12.43 5.69
N SER A 110 2.38 -11.76 4.98
CA SER A 110 3.73 -12.27 4.75
C SER A 110 4.56 -12.15 6.03
N PHE A 111 4.50 -11.01 6.73
CA PHE A 111 5.26 -10.84 7.97
C PHE A 111 4.76 -11.71 9.12
N ARG A 112 3.45 -12.00 9.20
CA ARG A 112 2.92 -13.01 10.12
C ARG A 112 3.46 -14.42 9.84
N GLY A 113 3.62 -14.77 8.56
CA GLY A 113 4.30 -16.02 8.18
C GLY A 113 5.78 -16.01 8.60
N ALA A 114 6.45 -14.87 8.47
CA ALA A 114 7.84 -14.71 8.89
C ALA A 114 8.01 -14.85 10.42
N GLU A 115 7.12 -14.24 11.20
CA GLU A 115 7.06 -14.42 12.66
C GLU A 115 6.79 -15.88 13.03
N HIS A 116 5.82 -16.54 12.40
CA HIS A 116 5.51 -17.94 12.66
C HIS A 116 6.71 -18.87 12.38
N LEU A 117 7.44 -18.63 11.27
CA LEU A 117 8.66 -19.35 10.94
C LEU A 117 9.76 -19.19 12.01
N SER A 118 9.87 -18.01 12.63
CA SER A 118 10.90 -17.72 13.63
C SER A 118 10.82 -18.58 14.89
N HIS A 119 9.65 -19.16 15.17
CA HIS A 119 9.49 -20.11 16.27
C HIS A 119 10.17 -21.47 16.00
N HIS A 120 10.53 -21.73 14.74
CA HIS A 120 11.09 -23.01 14.29
C HIS A 120 12.47 -22.88 13.64
N TRP A 121 12.88 -21.68 13.24
CA TRP A 121 14.15 -21.41 12.59
C TRP A 121 14.95 -20.32 13.33
N ASN A 122 16.21 -20.60 13.62
CA ASN A 122 17.10 -19.71 14.40
C ASN A 122 17.85 -18.68 13.55
N GLY A 123 17.62 -18.63 12.23
CA GLY A 123 18.23 -17.64 11.35
C GLY A 123 17.58 -16.27 11.48
N GLN A 124 18.21 -15.26 10.87
CA GLN A 124 17.70 -13.90 10.91
C GLN A 124 16.56 -13.70 9.92
N ILE A 125 15.54 -12.94 10.29
CA ILE A 125 14.39 -12.65 9.42
C ILE A 125 14.21 -11.14 9.31
N ILE A 126 14.22 -10.62 8.08
CA ILE A 126 14.05 -9.20 7.80
C ILE A 126 12.89 -8.99 6.84
N GLY A 127 11.96 -8.11 7.21
CA GLY A 127 10.84 -7.71 6.38
C GLY A 127 11.17 -6.53 5.47
N VAL A 128 10.62 -6.53 4.26
CA VAL A 128 10.60 -5.39 3.34
C VAL A 128 9.14 -5.15 2.91
N PRO A 129 8.57 -3.96 3.16
CA PRO A 129 7.14 -3.70 2.98
C PRO A 129 6.77 -3.57 1.50
N GLY A 130 6.35 -4.69 0.88
CA GLY A 130 5.86 -4.79 -0.48
C GLY A 130 4.34 -4.96 -0.52
N THR A 131 3.60 -3.86 -0.52
CA THR A 131 2.13 -3.84 -0.59
C THR A 131 1.65 -2.49 -1.12
N ILE A 132 0.54 -2.48 -1.87
CA ILE A 132 -0.10 -1.24 -2.30
C ILE A 132 -0.94 -0.58 -1.20
N ASP A 133 -1.35 -1.35 -0.18
CA ASP A 133 -2.38 -0.95 0.79
C ASP A 133 -1.87 0.14 1.76
N ASN A 134 -0.55 0.29 1.91
CA ASN A 134 0.14 1.24 2.78
C ASN A 134 -0.29 1.20 4.26
N ASP A 135 -0.71 0.03 4.71
CA ASP A 135 -1.32 -0.27 6.01
C ASP A 135 -0.33 -0.75 7.08
N LEU A 136 0.96 -0.82 6.76
CA LEU A 136 2.00 -1.28 7.70
C LEU A 136 2.52 -0.13 8.56
N TYR A 137 2.44 -0.27 9.88
CA TYR A 137 3.06 0.67 10.82
C TYR A 137 4.60 0.59 10.76
N GLY A 138 5.28 1.69 11.13
CA GLY A 138 6.73 1.79 11.10
C GLY A 138 7.34 2.22 9.75
N THR A 139 6.50 2.58 8.78
CA THR A 139 6.93 3.19 7.52
C THR A 139 5.93 4.22 7.02
N ASP A 140 6.40 5.34 6.49
CA ASP A 140 5.56 6.40 5.90
C ASP A 140 4.89 5.90 4.61
N ALA A 141 5.61 5.10 3.83
CA ALA A 141 5.13 4.48 2.59
C ALA A 141 5.57 3.01 2.48
N THR A 142 4.74 2.20 1.84
CA THR A 142 5.08 0.84 1.40
C THR A 142 5.36 0.80 -0.10
N ILE A 143 6.17 -0.16 -0.54
CA ILE A 143 6.55 -0.31 -1.94
C ILE A 143 5.32 -0.73 -2.75
N GLY A 144 4.95 0.11 -3.72
CA GLY A 144 3.82 -0.05 -4.63
C GLY A 144 2.68 0.92 -4.35
N PHE A 145 2.68 1.57 -3.18
CA PHE A 145 1.65 2.54 -2.81
C PHE A 145 1.62 3.74 -3.76
N ALA A 146 2.77 4.35 -4.07
CA ALA A 146 2.82 5.53 -4.92
C ALA A 146 2.36 5.22 -6.36
N THR A 147 2.67 4.02 -6.86
CA THR A 147 2.22 3.54 -8.16
C THR A 147 0.71 3.30 -8.18
N ALA A 148 0.16 2.66 -7.14
CA ALA A 148 -1.29 2.45 -7.04
C ALA A 148 -2.05 3.78 -7.00
N VAL A 149 -1.55 4.77 -6.24
CA VAL A 149 -2.11 6.14 -6.22
C VAL A 149 -2.03 6.79 -7.60
N SER A 150 -0.90 6.67 -8.30
CA SER A 150 -0.71 7.24 -9.64
C SER A 150 -1.69 6.63 -10.66
N ILE A 151 -1.96 5.32 -10.58
CA ILE A 151 -2.91 4.64 -11.46
C ILE A 151 -4.35 5.05 -11.12
N ALA A 152 -4.69 5.17 -9.83
CA ALA A 152 -5.99 5.66 -9.42
C ALA A 152 -6.24 7.10 -9.88
N MET A 153 -5.25 7.98 -9.72
CA MET A 153 -5.27 9.36 -10.20
C MET A 153 -5.44 9.43 -11.72
N ASP A 154 -4.66 8.65 -12.47
CA ASP A 154 -4.76 8.60 -13.94
C ASP A 154 -6.15 8.17 -14.43
N ALA A 155 -6.81 7.25 -13.73
CA ALA A 155 -8.19 6.88 -14.02
C ALA A 155 -9.18 8.00 -13.64
N LEU A 156 -8.99 8.64 -12.48
CA LEU A 156 -9.83 9.74 -12.00
C LEU A 156 -9.79 10.95 -12.94
N ASP A 157 -8.60 11.33 -13.43
CA ASP A 157 -8.42 12.43 -14.37
C ASP A 157 -9.15 12.15 -15.70
N LYS A 158 -8.95 10.95 -16.26
CA LYS A 158 -9.67 10.52 -17.47
C LYS A 158 -11.20 10.50 -17.29
N ILE A 159 -11.66 10.08 -16.12
CA ILE A 159 -13.09 10.09 -15.79
C ILE A 159 -13.61 11.53 -15.72
N ARG A 160 -12.85 12.44 -15.10
CA ARG A 160 -13.23 13.85 -14.95
C ARG A 160 -13.45 14.53 -16.30
N ASP A 161 -12.55 14.30 -17.28
CA ASP A 161 -12.69 14.83 -18.64
C ASP A 161 -14.05 14.47 -19.27
N THR A 162 -14.52 13.24 -19.04
CA THR A 162 -15.83 12.79 -19.55
C THR A 162 -17.01 13.27 -18.69
N ALA A 163 -16.77 13.47 -17.40
CA ALA A 163 -17.80 13.84 -16.47
C ALA A 163 -18.26 15.29 -16.68
N GLU A 164 -17.31 16.20 -16.91
CA GLU A 164 -17.60 17.62 -17.19
C GLU A 164 -18.45 17.81 -18.46
N ALA A 165 -18.36 16.89 -19.42
CA ALA A 165 -19.17 16.94 -20.63
C ALA A 165 -20.65 16.51 -20.43
N MET A 166 -21.01 15.88 -19.30
CA MET A 166 -22.32 15.22 -19.14
C MET A 166 -23.04 15.45 -17.80
N ASP A 167 -22.52 16.31 -16.92
CA ASP A 167 -23.11 16.65 -15.60
C ASP A 167 -23.43 15.43 -14.71
N ARG A 168 -22.55 14.42 -14.73
CA ARG A 168 -22.74 13.13 -14.04
C ARG A 168 -22.03 13.04 -12.69
N VAL A 169 -22.55 12.16 -11.86
CA VAL A 169 -21.89 11.69 -10.63
C VAL A 169 -21.08 10.44 -10.96
N PHE A 170 -19.81 10.39 -10.60
CA PHE A 170 -18.95 9.22 -10.73
C PHE A 170 -18.50 8.71 -9.37
N ILE A 171 -18.53 7.38 -9.21
CA ILE A 171 -18.03 6.68 -8.03
C ILE A 171 -16.88 5.80 -8.48
N VAL A 172 -15.65 6.18 -8.11
CA VAL A 172 -14.45 5.43 -8.45
C VAL A 172 -14.05 4.56 -7.28
N GLU A 173 -14.15 3.25 -7.46
CA GLU A 173 -13.77 2.27 -6.44
C GLU A 173 -12.27 1.95 -6.55
N VAL A 174 -11.53 2.24 -5.47
CA VAL A 174 -10.09 2.00 -5.35
C VAL A 174 -9.81 0.84 -4.41
N MET A 175 -8.66 0.20 -4.60
CA MET A 175 -8.19 -0.87 -3.70
C MET A 175 -7.69 -0.27 -2.37
N GLY A 176 -7.39 -1.13 -1.40
CA GLY A 176 -6.82 -0.74 -0.10
C GLY A 176 -7.28 -1.62 1.05
N ARG A 177 -8.10 -2.63 0.77
CA ARG A 177 -8.71 -3.57 1.72
C ARG A 177 -9.41 -2.84 2.87
N GLU A 178 -8.81 -2.86 4.06
CA GLU A 178 -9.34 -2.24 5.27
C GLU A 178 -8.70 -0.87 5.56
N ALA A 179 -7.91 -0.34 4.61
CA ALA A 179 -7.13 0.88 4.77
C ALA A 179 -7.47 1.94 3.70
N GLY A 180 -7.59 3.19 4.14
CA GLY A 180 -8.03 4.32 3.32
C GLY A 180 -6.91 5.09 2.60
N PHE A 181 -5.65 4.66 2.66
CA PHE A 181 -4.52 5.45 2.19
C PHE A 181 -4.55 5.75 0.68
N ILE A 182 -4.87 4.75 -0.15
CA ILE A 182 -5.02 4.94 -1.61
C ILE A 182 -6.20 5.90 -1.86
N GLY A 183 -7.31 5.70 -1.17
CA GLY A 183 -8.51 6.54 -1.31
C GLY A 183 -8.26 8.00 -0.92
N LEU A 184 -7.60 8.25 0.22
CA LEU A 184 -7.21 9.59 0.65
C LEU A 184 -6.28 10.26 -0.35
N SER A 185 -5.19 9.57 -0.74
CA SER A 185 -4.15 10.16 -1.58
C SER A 185 -4.63 10.40 -3.01
N SER A 186 -5.39 9.46 -3.58
CA SER A 186 -5.99 9.63 -4.91
C SER A 186 -7.06 10.72 -4.93
N THR A 187 -7.87 10.85 -3.87
CA THR A 187 -8.82 11.97 -3.71
C THR A 187 -8.10 13.31 -3.71
N MET A 188 -7.03 13.41 -2.91
CA MET A 188 -6.22 14.63 -2.82
C MET A 188 -5.54 14.98 -4.14
N ALA A 189 -4.99 13.98 -4.84
CA ALA A 189 -4.27 14.18 -6.10
C ALA A 189 -5.19 14.54 -7.28
N SER A 190 -6.40 13.95 -7.34
CA SER A 190 -7.36 14.14 -8.45
C SER A 190 -8.41 15.24 -8.20
N GLY A 191 -8.38 15.87 -7.02
CA GLY A 191 -9.37 16.87 -6.62
C GLY A 191 -10.80 16.32 -6.51
N ALA A 192 -10.98 15.04 -6.15
CA ALA A 192 -12.31 14.46 -5.97
C ALA A 192 -13.08 15.13 -4.82
N GLU A 193 -14.37 15.36 -5.03
CA GLU A 193 -15.23 16.11 -4.10
C GLU A 193 -15.49 15.36 -2.80
N ARG A 194 -15.37 14.03 -2.82
CA ARG A 194 -15.67 13.18 -1.67
C ARG A 194 -14.85 11.91 -1.66
N MET A 195 -14.54 11.45 -0.45
CA MET A 195 -13.97 10.14 -0.19
C MET A 195 -14.80 9.36 0.81
N ILE A 196 -14.85 8.04 0.64
CA ILE A 196 -15.49 7.07 1.53
C ILE A 196 -14.42 6.06 1.94
N LEU A 197 -13.84 6.27 3.13
CA LEU A 197 -12.68 5.51 3.63
C LEU A 197 -13.04 4.68 4.87
N PRO A 198 -12.36 3.54 5.12
CA PRO A 198 -12.50 2.71 6.32
C PRO A 198 -12.52 3.49 7.63
N GLU A 199 -11.49 4.30 7.85
CA GLU A 199 -11.25 5.03 9.08
C GLU A 199 -12.38 6.04 9.34
N LEU A 200 -12.86 6.70 8.29
CA LEU A 200 -13.93 7.70 8.38
C LEU A 200 -15.32 7.06 8.53
N GLN A 201 -15.56 5.91 7.89
CA GLN A 201 -16.81 5.18 8.03
C GLN A 201 -16.98 4.60 9.43
N ARG A 202 -15.89 4.15 10.08
CA ARG A 202 -15.94 3.64 11.47
C ARG A 202 -16.37 4.73 12.45
N GLU A 203 -15.87 5.96 12.28
CA GLU A 203 -16.25 7.09 13.14
C GLU A 203 -17.68 7.59 12.86
N LYS A 204 -17.99 7.81 11.58
CA LYS A 204 -19.28 8.37 11.16
C LYS A 204 -19.67 7.84 9.78
N PRO A 205 -20.46 6.75 9.73
CA PRO A 205 -20.94 6.18 8.48
C PRO A 205 -21.69 7.21 7.63
N LEU A 206 -21.45 7.17 6.32
CA LEU A 206 -22.17 8.03 5.39
C LEU A 206 -23.52 7.40 5.01
N THR A 207 -24.51 8.25 4.80
CA THR A 207 -25.83 7.84 4.33
C THR A 207 -26.07 8.40 2.93
N ILE A 208 -26.94 7.75 2.16
CA ILE A 208 -27.37 8.24 0.84
C ILE A 208 -27.89 9.67 0.93
N ALA A 209 -28.79 9.96 1.89
CA ALA A 209 -29.31 11.31 2.10
C ALA A 209 -28.20 12.35 2.38
N ALA A 210 -27.13 11.98 3.12
CA ALA A 210 -26.00 12.87 3.37
C ALA A 210 -25.16 13.12 2.10
N LEU A 211 -24.99 12.09 1.27
CA LEU A 211 -24.30 12.20 -0.03
C LEU A 211 -25.08 13.08 -1.00
N VAL A 212 -26.38 12.83 -1.17
CA VAL A 212 -27.28 13.65 -2.01
C VAL A 212 -27.22 15.12 -1.59
N LYS A 213 -27.39 15.39 -0.29
CA LYS A 213 -27.32 16.75 0.24
C LYS A 213 -25.95 17.40 -0.01
N HIS A 214 -24.87 16.64 -0.01
CA HIS A 214 -23.54 17.16 -0.32
C HIS A 214 -23.41 17.50 -1.80
N ILE A 215 -23.82 16.60 -2.70
CA ILE A 215 -23.80 16.81 -4.15
C ILE A 215 -24.58 18.07 -4.53
N GLU A 216 -25.81 18.21 -4.03
CA GLU A 216 -26.65 19.41 -4.26
C GLU A 216 -25.97 20.70 -3.80
N ARG A 217 -25.29 20.68 -2.65
CA ARG A 217 -24.59 21.86 -2.12
C ARG A 217 -23.35 22.19 -2.94
N VAL A 218 -22.60 21.20 -3.40
CA VAL A 218 -21.47 21.42 -4.30
C VAL A 218 -21.95 22.07 -5.60
N LYS A 219 -23.01 21.52 -6.23
CA LYS A 219 -23.60 22.11 -7.44
C LYS A 219 -24.08 23.55 -7.22
N LYS A 220 -24.68 23.87 -6.08
CA LYS A 220 -25.07 25.26 -5.76
C LYS A 220 -23.89 26.23 -5.68
N VAL A 221 -22.70 25.76 -5.30
CA VAL A 221 -21.50 26.61 -5.17
C VAL A 221 -20.73 26.69 -6.49
N ARG A 222 -20.63 25.59 -7.24
CA ARG A 222 -19.80 25.48 -8.45
C ARG A 222 -20.59 25.63 -9.76
N GLY A 223 -21.91 25.64 -9.72
CA GLY A 223 -22.78 25.55 -10.90
C GLY A 223 -23.09 24.09 -11.27
N GLU A 224 -23.74 23.90 -12.43
CA GLU A 224 -23.86 22.56 -13.02
C GLU A 224 -22.46 22.08 -13.40
N SER A 225 -21.99 21.06 -12.68
CA SER A 225 -20.70 20.44 -12.88
C SER A 225 -20.79 18.96 -12.57
N SER A 226 -19.79 18.22 -13.05
CA SER A 226 -19.55 16.85 -12.62
C SER A 226 -19.24 16.76 -11.13
N TYR A 227 -19.46 15.57 -10.57
CA TYR A 227 -19.13 15.25 -9.19
C TYR A 227 -18.44 13.88 -9.16
N VAL A 228 -17.23 13.82 -8.61
CA VAL A 228 -16.43 12.61 -8.50
C VAL A 228 -16.27 12.26 -7.03
N MET A 229 -16.53 10.99 -6.70
CA MET A 229 -16.23 10.46 -5.38
C MET A 229 -15.35 9.21 -5.48
N VAL A 230 -14.45 9.09 -4.51
CA VAL A 230 -13.60 7.92 -4.33
C VAL A 230 -14.17 7.05 -3.23
N LEU A 231 -14.34 5.76 -3.52
CA LEU A 231 -14.81 4.74 -2.59
C LEU A 231 -13.68 3.73 -2.40
N SER A 232 -13.19 3.55 -1.16
CA SER A 232 -12.34 2.40 -0.87
C SER A 232 -13.17 1.10 -0.96
N GLU A 233 -12.57 0.03 -1.50
CA GLU A 233 -13.22 -1.29 -1.56
C GLU A 233 -13.77 -1.73 -0.20
N HIS A 234 -14.85 -2.51 -0.20
CA HIS A 234 -15.58 -2.98 1.00
C HIS A 234 -16.23 -1.90 1.88
N GLN A 235 -16.15 -0.61 1.52
CA GLN A 235 -16.73 0.47 2.34
C GLN A 235 -18.20 0.77 2.10
N TRP A 236 -18.84 0.10 1.13
CA TRP A 236 -20.27 0.20 0.89
C TRP A 236 -20.89 -1.19 0.69
N PRO A 237 -22.03 -1.52 1.32
CA PRO A 237 -22.72 -2.77 1.05
C PRO A 237 -23.11 -2.88 -0.43
N GLY A 238 -22.56 -3.87 -1.14
CA GLY A 238 -22.74 -4.04 -2.59
C GLY A 238 -21.79 -3.18 -3.45
N GLY A 239 -20.82 -2.51 -2.84
CA GLY A 239 -19.75 -1.75 -3.52
C GLY A 239 -20.25 -0.51 -4.27
N ALA A 240 -19.42 0.00 -5.18
CA ALA A 240 -19.72 1.18 -5.99
C ALA A 240 -20.99 1.02 -6.83
N VAL A 241 -21.29 -0.19 -7.30
CA VAL A 241 -22.49 -0.46 -8.11
C VAL A 241 -23.76 -0.20 -7.31
N ALA A 242 -23.87 -0.81 -6.11
CA ALA A 242 -25.03 -0.59 -5.25
C ALA A 242 -25.13 0.86 -4.78
N LEU A 243 -23.99 1.52 -4.49
CA LEU A 243 -23.99 2.94 -4.15
C LEU A 243 -24.53 3.79 -5.31
N ALA A 244 -24.13 3.49 -6.55
CA ALA A 244 -24.62 4.20 -7.73
C ALA A 244 -26.14 4.05 -7.88
N GLU A 245 -26.66 2.83 -7.81
CA GLU A 245 -28.09 2.55 -7.91
C GLU A 245 -28.91 3.27 -6.83
N GLN A 246 -28.42 3.24 -5.58
CA GLN A 246 -29.08 3.91 -4.45
C GLN A 246 -29.05 5.44 -4.60
N LEU A 247 -27.95 6.00 -5.12
CA LEU A 247 -27.86 7.43 -5.40
C LEU A 247 -28.75 7.84 -6.56
N GLU A 248 -28.82 7.07 -7.65
CA GLU A 248 -29.73 7.36 -8.77
C GLU A 248 -31.20 7.35 -8.32
N ALA A 249 -31.57 6.40 -7.45
CA ALA A 249 -32.93 6.29 -6.93
C ALA A 249 -33.35 7.52 -6.09
N GLU A 250 -32.44 8.04 -5.26
CA GLU A 250 -32.72 9.19 -4.37
C GLU A 250 -32.49 10.55 -5.04
N TYR A 251 -31.45 10.67 -5.87
CA TYR A 251 -31.01 11.93 -6.46
C TYR A 251 -31.60 12.22 -7.85
N HIS A 252 -32.11 11.19 -8.52
CA HIS A 252 -32.69 11.26 -9.88
C HIS A 252 -31.73 11.76 -10.97
N LEU A 253 -30.41 11.69 -10.74
CA LEU A 253 -29.38 11.97 -11.75
C LEU A 253 -28.49 10.74 -11.97
N PRO A 254 -28.00 10.51 -13.20
CA PRO A 254 -27.17 9.35 -13.50
C PRO A 254 -25.88 9.31 -12.67
N CYS A 255 -25.66 8.18 -12.00
CA CYS A 255 -24.46 7.87 -11.23
C CYS A 255 -23.73 6.70 -11.88
N ARG A 256 -22.43 6.86 -12.14
CA ARG A 256 -21.63 5.86 -12.85
C ARG A 256 -20.57 5.26 -11.93
N PRO A 257 -20.64 3.94 -11.65
CA PRO A 257 -19.59 3.25 -10.92
C PRO A 257 -18.41 2.93 -11.86
N CYS A 258 -17.20 3.12 -11.37
CA CYS A 258 -15.95 2.77 -12.05
C CYS A 258 -15.07 1.96 -11.09
N LEU A 259 -15.00 0.65 -11.30
CA LEU A 259 -14.22 -0.24 -10.44
C LEU A 259 -12.84 -0.43 -11.06
N LEU A 260 -11.81 0.13 -10.42
CA LEU A 260 -10.44 0.02 -10.96
C LEU A 260 -9.90 -1.41 -10.75
N GLY A 261 -10.12 -1.97 -9.56
CA GLY A 261 -9.67 -3.31 -9.20
C GLY A 261 -8.16 -3.50 -9.45
N HIS A 262 -7.80 -4.65 -10.04
CA HIS A 262 -6.44 -5.14 -10.14
C HIS A 262 -5.50 -4.31 -11.04
N ILE A 263 -6.01 -3.34 -11.82
CA ILE A 263 -5.13 -2.44 -12.58
C ILE A 263 -4.17 -1.67 -11.64
N GLN A 264 -4.60 -1.41 -10.40
CA GLN A 264 -3.80 -0.72 -9.37
C GLN A 264 -2.60 -1.53 -8.85
N ARG A 265 -2.54 -2.84 -9.13
CA ARG A 265 -1.39 -3.70 -8.83
C ARG A 265 -0.44 -3.88 -10.02
N GLY A 266 -0.87 -3.43 -11.20
CA GLY A 266 -0.08 -3.46 -12.43
C GLY A 266 0.65 -2.14 -12.68
N GLY A 267 1.22 -2.00 -13.88
CA GLY A 267 1.85 -0.75 -14.32
C GLY A 267 3.31 -0.59 -13.92
N SER A 268 4.04 0.21 -14.68
CA SER A 268 5.45 0.46 -14.38
C SER A 268 5.57 1.17 -13.03
N PRO A 269 6.47 0.72 -12.11
CA PRO A 269 6.58 1.34 -10.80
C PRO A 269 6.93 2.82 -10.93
N ALA A 270 6.27 3.67 -10.15
CA ALA A 270 6.57 5.09 -10.02
C ALA A 270 7.99 5.32 -9.51
N ALA A 271 8.57 6.49 -9.80
CA ALA A 271 9.92 6.83 -9.36
C ALA A 271 10.08 6.70 -7.84
N ALA A 272 9.07 7.16 -7.08
CA ALA A 272 9.06 7.06 -5.62
C ALA A 272 9.17 5.61 -5.13
N ASP A 273 8.42 4.67 -5.73
CA ASP A 273 8.48 3.25 -5.35
C ASP A 273 9.82 2.61 -5.72
N ARG A 274 10.43 2.97 -6.85
CA ARG A 274 11.75 2.47 -7.23
C ARG A 274 12.84 2.93 -6.26
N ILE A 275 12.78 4.20 -5.86
CA ILE A 275 13.73 4.79 -4.91
C ILE A 275 13.53 4.17 -3.53
N LEU A 276 12.28 4.10 -3.05
CA LEU A 276 11.93 3.48 -1.78
C LEU A 276 12.40 2.03 -1.72
N ALA A 277 12.09 1.23 -2.75
CA ALA A 277 12.48 -0.16 -2.82
C ALA A 277 14.01 -0.35 -2.82
N ALA A 278 14.75 0.57 -3.45
CA ALA A 278 16.21 0.59 -3.39
C ALA A 278 16.71 0.86 -1.97
N GLN A 279 16.18 1.88 -1.30
CA GLN A 279 16.56 2.22 0.08
C GLN A 279 16.26 1.08 1.05
N LEU A 280 15.04 0.54 1.03
CA LEU A 280 14.61 -0.49 1.96
C LEU A 280 15.29 -1.84 1.68
N GLY A 281 15.48 -2.20 0.40
CA GLY A 281 16.18 -3.44 0.05
C GLY A 281 17.66 -3.44 0.45
N VAL A 282 18.36 -2.31 0.29
CA VAL A 282 19.74 -2.16 0.79
C VAL A 282 19.76 -2.21 2.32
N TYR A 283 18.88 -1.42 2.96
CA TYR A 283 18.82 -1.35 4.42
C TYR A 283 18.47 -2.70 5.05
N ALA A 284 17.66 -3.54 4.40
CA ALA A 284 17.38 -4.90 4.87
C ALA A 284 18.64 -5.77 4.95
N ILE A 285 19.58 -5.64 3.99
CA ILE A 285 20.87 -6.33 4.05
C ILE A 285 21.75 -5.76 5.16
N GLU A 286 21.79 -4.43 5.30
CA GLU A 286 22.54 -3.78 6.37
C GLU A 286 22.04 -4.20 7.77
N LEU A 287 20.72 -4.32 7.96
CA LEU A 287 20.12 -4.83 9.19
C LEU A 287 20.53 -6.27 9.48
N ALA A 288 20.50 -7.14 8.47
CA ALA A 288 20.98 -8.50 8.62
C ALA A 288 22.45 -8.51 9.08
N LEU A 289 23.33 -7.76 8.42
CA LEU A 289 24.74 -7.64 8.79
C LEU A 289 24.97 -7.06 10.20
N GLN A 290 24.05 -6.24 10.70
CA GLN A 290 24.07 -5.70 12.07
C GLN A 290 23.62 -6.71 13.13
N GLY A 291 23.15 -7.90 12.73
CA GLY A 291 22.65 -8.92 13.66
C GLY A 291 21.17 -8.76 14.02
N GLU A 292 20.46 -7.84 13.36
CA GLU A 292 19.03 -7.62 13.62
C GLU A 292 18.19 -8.79 13.09
N THR A 293 17.03 -9.02 13.70
CA THR A 293 16.08 -10.06 13.29
C THR A 293 14.68 -9.67 13.74
N LEU A 294 13.67 -10.21 13.06
CA LEU A 294 12.26 -9.90 13.30
C LEU A 294 11.95 -8.41 13.24
N VAL A 295 12.59 -7.72 12.28
CA VAL A 295 12.35 -6.31 11.99
C VAL A 295 12.01 -6.10 10.52
N MET A 296 11.18 -5.10 10.24
CA MET A 296 10.91 -4.54 8.93
C MET A 296 11.84 -3.36 8.67
N SER A 297 12.42 -3.31 7.47
CA SER A 297 13.06 -2.13 6.90
C SER A 297 11.98 -1.11 6.48
N GLY A 298 11.85 -0.01 7.23
CA GLY A 298 10.90 1.07 6.97
C GLY A 298 11.60 2.40 6.70
N ILE A 299 10.81 3.41 6.30
CA ILE A 299 11.26 4.80 6.22
C ILE A 299 10.34 5.70 7.03
N GLN A 300 10.89 6.56 7.88
CA GLN A 300 10.13 7.56 8.63
C GLN A 300 10.86 8.91 8.61
N GLY A 301 10.18 9.95 8.15
CA GLY A 301 10.79 11.30 8.05
C GLY A 301 12.05 11.30 7.19
N ASN A 302 12.04 10.56 6.07
CA ASN A 302 13.18 10.34 5.16
C ASN A 302 14.40 9.64 5.79
N LYS A 303 14.22 8.94 6.92
CA LYS A 303 15.28 8.14 7.55
C LYS A 303 14.89 6.67 7.56
N ALA A 304 15.84 5.80 7.24
CA ALA A 304 15.65 4.37 7.39
C ALA A 304 15.46 4.02 8.87
N VAL A 305 14.47 3.18 9.16
CA VAL A 305 14.12 2.74 10.52
C VAL A 305 13.88 1.23 10.54
N ALA A 306 14.33 0.57 11.61
CA ALA A 306 13.99 -0.82 11.87
C ALA A 306 12.75 -0.85 12.77
N THR A 307 11.66 -1.45 12.31
CA THR A 307 10.43 -1.61 13.09
C THR A 307 10.25 -3.08 13.43
N PRO A 308 10.00 -3.48 14.69
CA PRO A 308 9.66 -4.86 15.02
C PRO A 308 8.51 -5.36 14.15
N LEU A 309 8.63 -6.58 13.60
CA LEU A 309 7.57 -7.16 12.76
C LEU A 309 6.19 -7.13 13.46
N PRO A 310 6.04 -7.51 14.74
CA PRO A 310 4.74 -7.50 15.42
C PRO A 310 4.05 -6.13 15.41
N ASP A 311 4.84 -5.06 15.55
CA ASP A 311 4.31 -3.69 15.58
C ASP A 311 3.65 -3.31 14.24
N THR A 312 4.11 -3.88 13.12
CA THR A 312 3.62 -3.54 11.78
C THR A 312 2.13 -3.84 11.58
N TRP A 313 1.56 -4.76 12.37
CA TRP A 313 0.13 -5.13 12.32
C TRP A 313 -0.61 -5.05 13.65
N GLN A 314 0.09 -4.89 14.78
CA GLN A 314 -0.53 -4.67 16.08
C GLN A 314 -0.87 -3.20 16.33
N ILE A 315 -0.12 -2.29 15.70
CA ILE A 315 -0.33 -0.85 15.81
C ILE A 315 -1.01 -0.36 14.54
N ASP A 316 -2.19 0.23 14.68
CA ASP A 316 -2.90 0.83 13.56
C ASP A 316 -2.13 2.06 13.04
N LYS A 317 -1.82 2.06 11.75
CA LYS A 317 -1.30 3.25 11.08
C LYS A 317 -2.45 4.23 10.83
N PRO A 318 -2.41 5.46 11.38
CA PRO A 318 -3.48 6.43 11.15
C PRO A 318 -3.34 7.07 9.76
N LEU A 319 -4.48 7.48 9.18
CA LEU A 319 -4.47 8.44 8.06
C LEU A 319 -3.78 9.74 8.49
N ASP A 320 -3.15 10.43 7.54
CA ASP A 320 -2.58 11.75 7.80
C ASP A 320 -3.71 12.74 8.19
N PRO A 321 -3.76 13.20 9.45
CA PRO A 321 -4.84 14.05 9.94
C PRO A 321 -4.84 15.41 9.24
N ASN A 322 -3.69 15.89 8.77
CA ASN A 322 -3.59 17.12 8.01
C ASN A 322 -4.20 16.97 6.62
N LEU A 323 -3.95 15.88 5.91
CA LEU A 323 -4.60 15.62 4.61
C LEU A 323 -6.12 15.46 4.77
N VAL A 324 -6.58 14.74 5.79
CA VAL A 324 -8.01 14.62 6.09
C VAL A 324 -8.62 15.99 6.38
N HIS A 325 -7.94 16.82 7.18
CA HIS A 325 -8.37 18.19 7.46
C HIS A 325 -8.47 19.04 6.18
N ILE A 326 -7.43 19.02 5.35
CA ILE A 326 -7.38 19.78 4.10
C ILE A 326 -8.56 19.37 3.20
N GLN A 327 -8.77 18.06 2.98
CA GLN A 327 -9.86 17.57 2.14
C GLN A 327 -11.23 18.00 2.71
N HIS A 328 -11.48 17.72 3.98
CA HIS A 328 -12.81 17.87 4.57
C HIS A 328 -13.21 19.33 4.83
N ARG A 329 -12.25 20.20 5.14
CA ARG A 329 -12.52 21.57 5.59
C ARG A 329 -12.02 22.64 4.63
N VAL A 330 -10.83 22.48 4.05
CA VAL A 330 -10.19 23.53 3.26
C VAL A 330 -10.62 23.44 1.79
N PHE A 331 -10.54 22.25 1.21
CA PHE A 331 -10.88 22.02 -0.21
C PHE A 331 -12.37 21.74 -0.44
N ASN A 332 -13.12 21.43 0.61
CA ASN A 332 -14.56 21.25 0.50
C ASN A 332 -15.24 22.60 0.19
N PRO A 333 -15.88 22.76 -0.98
CA PRO A 333 -16.56 24.00 -1.34
C PRO A 333 -17.78 24.28 -0.44
N VAL A 334 -18.32 23.25 0.22
CA VAL A 334 -19.45 23.35 1.14
C VAL A 334 -18.94 23.70 2.54
N LYS A 335 -18.76 24.99 2.80
CA LYS A 335 -18.39 25.49 4.13
C LYS A 335 -19.53 25.22 5.13
N LYS A 336 -19.20 24.75 6.35
CA LYS A 336 -20.19 24.73 7.44
C LYS A 336 -20.42 26.17 7.89
N ASN A 337 -21.64 26.49 8.35
CA ASN A 337 -22.04 27.86 8.72
C ASN A 337 -21.10 28.55 9.75
N GLY A 338 -20.25 27.81 10.49
CA GLY A 338 -19.24 28.37 11.39
C GLY A 338 -17.89 28.74 10.73
N ASP A 339 -17.57 28.21 9.55
CA ASP A 339 -16.30 28.48 8.85
C ASP A 339 -16.36 29.80 8.06
N ALA A 340 -17.57 30.25 7.70
CA ALA A 340 -17.80 31.56 7.10
C ALA A 340 -17.46 32.69 8.08
N GLU A 341 -17.79 32.54 9.37
CA GLU A 341 -17.49 33.53 10.42
C GLU A 341 -15.99 33.66 10.72
N LEU A 342 -15.21 32.56 10.67
CA LEU A 342 -13.75 32.62 10.80
C LEU A 342 -13.09 33.29 9.59
N SER A 343 -13.59 33.04 8.36
CA SER A 343 -13.06 33.71 7.16
C SER A 343 -13.39 35.21 7.15
N ALA A 344 -14.56 35.60 7.68
CA ALA A 344 -14.96 37.00 7.83
C ALA A 344 -14.20 37.73 8.95
N LYS A 345 -13.80 37.04 10.02
CA LYS A 345 -12.95 37.64 11.07
C LYS A 345 -11.52 37.88 10.60
N ASN A 346 -10.94 36.98 9.80
CA ASN A 346 -9.57 37.14 9.29
C ASN A 346 -9.45 38.15 8.13
N SER A 347 -10.54 38.47 7.42
CA SER A 347 -10.54 39.52 6.40
C SER A 347 -10.71 40.93 6.98
N VAL A 348 -11.24 41.07 8.20
CA VAL A 348 -11.41 42.36 8.88
C VAL A 348 -10.16 42.78 9.65
N THR A 349 -9.27 41.86 10.04
CA THR A 349 -8.00 42.18 10.72
C THR A 349 -6.85 42.60 9.81
N ASN A 350 -7.00 42.56 8.48
CA ASN A 350 -5.97 42.97 7.53
C ASN A 350 -6.22 44.35 6.88
N VAL A 351 -7.15 45.14 7.43
CA VAL A 351 -7.34 46.55 7.06
C VAL A 351 -7.37 47.40 8.33
N ALA A 352 -6.21 47.60 8.96
CA ALA A 352 -5.93 48.69 9.88
C ALA A 352 -4.43 48.96 9.94
#